data_AF-A0A7V3BH75-F1
#
_entry.id   AF-A0A7V3BH75-F1
#
_cell.length_a   1.000
_cell.length_b   1.000
_cell.length_c   1.000
_cell.angle_alpha   90.00
_cell.angle_beta   90.00
_cell.angle_gamma   90.00
#
_symmetry.space_group_name_H-M   'P 1'
#
loop_
_entity.id
_entity.type
_entity.pdbx_description
1 polymer ?
#
loop_
_entity_poly.entity_id
_entity_poly.type
_entity_poly.pdbx_seq_one_letter_code
_entity_poly.pdbx_strand_id
1 'polypeptide(L)'
;MKASHGGKATNEKIDAQKIAVLLRGGMLPQAYVYPTEMRATRDLLRRRMHLMHTRAALLAHIQKTNSQDNLPEIGTKLASKAHRQGVAARFPEPAVQKSIEVALALIAHDDYLLRDVELCILKTAKQHAGNTL
;
A
#
# COMPACT_ATOMS: atom_id res chain seq x y z
N MET A 1 -2.45 2.30 -21.71
CA MET A 1 -3.70 1.62 -22.11
C MET A 1 -3.36 0.59 -23.19
N LYS A 2 -3.38 -0.71 -22.91
CA LYS A 2 -2.94 -1.76 -23.87
C LYS A 2 -3.90 -1.93 -25.07
N ALA A 3 -5.14 -1.44 -24.95
CA ALA A 3 -6.18 -1.56 -25.98
C ALA A 3 -6.25 -0.39 -26.97
N SER A 4 -5.47 0.67 -26.76
CA SER A 4 -5.39 1.84 -27.65
C SER A 4 -4.10 1.80 -28.46
N HIS A 5 -4.19 1.58 -29.76
CA HIS A 5 -3.04 1.58 -30.66
C HIS A 5 -2.66 3.04 -31.02
N GLY A 6 -1.41 3.45 -30.79
CA GLY A 6 -0.97 4.85 -30.84
C GLY A 6 -0.80 5.47 -32.23
N GLY A 7 -0.96 4.71 -33.32
CA GLY A 7 -0.73 5.16 -34.69
C GLY A 7 -1.99 5.53 -35.50
N LYS A 8 -3.15 5.73 -34.88
CA LYS A 8 -4.41 6.04 -35.59
C LYS A 8 -4.76 7.53 -35.50
N ALA A 9 -5.44 8.03 -36.54
CA ALA A 9 -6.02 9.37 -36.58
C ALA A 9 -6.80 9.66 -35.28
N THR A 10 -6.38 10.72 -34.59
CA THR A 10 -6.97 11.22 -33.35
C THR A 10 -7.98 12.31 -33.69
N ASN A 11 -9.26 12.01 -33.56
CA ASN A 11 -10.30 13.04 -33.49
C ASN A 11 -11.32 12.64 -32.42
N GLU A 12 -12.01 13.63 -31.85
CA GLU A 12 -12.93 13.42 -30.71
C GLU A 12 -14.03 12.40 -31.00
N LYS A 13 -14.52 12.32 -32.24
CA LYS A 13 -15.56 11.37 -32.66
C LYS A 13 -15.03 9.93 -32.65
N ILE A 14 -13.84 9.71 -33.19
CA ILE A 14 -13.17 8.41 -33.22
C ILE A 14 -12.82 7.97 -31.79
N ASP A 15 -12.37 8.88 -30.94
CA ASP A 15 -11.99 8.57 -29.56
C ASP A 15 -13.21 8.31 -28.67
N ALA A 16 -14.31 9.04 -28.85
CA ALA A 16 -15.59 8.75 -28.20
C ALA A 16 -16.13 7.36 -28.57
N GLN A 17 -16.04 6.97 -29.85
CA GLN A 17 -16.44 5.63 -30.28
C GLN A 17 -15.57 4.53 -29.65
N LYS A 18 -14.25 4.73 -29.56
CA LYS A 18 -13.33 3.80 -28.88
C LYS A 18 -13.69 3.66 -27.40
N ILE A 19 -13.92 4.76 -26.69
CA ILE A 19 -14.35 4.75 -25.28
C ILE A 19 -15.65 3.96 -25.12
N ALA A 20 -16.64 4.20 -25.99
CA ALA A 20 -17.91 3.48 -25.94
C ALA A 20 -17.77 1.98 -26.19
N VAL A 21 -16.90 1.56 -27.10
CA VAL A 21 -16.58 0.14 -27.33
C VAL A 21 -15.89 -0.48 -26.12
N LEU A 22 -14.91 0.22 -25.53
CA LEU A 22 -14.20 -0.28 -24.34
C LEU A 22 -15.13 -0.38 -23.12
N LEU A 23 -16.04 0.57 -22.93
CA LEU A 23 -17.07 0.52 -21.89
C LEU A 23 -18.00 -0.67 -22.08
N ARG A 24 -18.54 -0.87 -23.29
CA ARG A 24 -19.43 -2.01 -23.60
C ARG A 24 -18.74 -3.36 -23.41
N GLY A 25 -17.45 -3.45 -23.72
CA GLY A 25 -16.65 -4.65 -23.53
C GLY A 25 -16.13 -4.87 -22.10
N GLY A 26 -16.48 -3.99 -21.14
CA GLY A 26 -15.95 -4.05 -19.76
C GLY A 26 -14.44 -3.80 -19.66
N MET A 27 -13.81 -3.33 -20.74
CA MET A 27 -12.36 -3.06 -20.82
C MET A 27 -11.99 -1.64 -20.40
N LEU A 28 -12.99 -0.80 -20.10
CA LEU A 28 -12.81 0.48 -19.44
C LEU A 28 -13.52 0.47 -18.08
N PRO A 29 -12.80 0.52 -16.96
CA PRO A 29 -13.43 0.59 -15.65
C PRO A 29 -14.20 1.90 -15.52
N GLN A 30 -15.49 1.81 -15.18
CA GLN A 30 -16.28 2.98 -14.84
C GLN A 30 -15.81 3.51 -13.48
N ALA A 31 -15.57 4.82 -13.41
CA ALA A 31 -15.19 5.45 -12.16
C ALA A 31 -16.34 5.35 -11.15
N TYR A 32 -16.09 4.70 -10.00
CA TYR A 32 -17.01 4.70 -8.88
C TYR A 32 -16.80 5.99 -8.05
N VAL A 33 -17.82 6.83 -8.03
CA VAL A 33 -17.84 8.03 -7.18
C VAL A 33 -18.48 7.66 -5.85
N TYR A 34 -17.68 7.67 -4.79
CA TYR A 34 -18.18 7.43 -3.45
C TYR A 34 -19.26 8.46 -3.06
N PRO A 35 -20.44 8.01 -2.58
CA PRO A 35 -21.44 8.87 -1.97
C PRO A 35 -20.82 9.74 -0.86
N THR A 36 -21.34 10.95 -0.67
CA THR A 36 -20.76 11.96 0.22
C THR A 36 -20.54 11.43 1.63
N GLU A 37 -21.52 10.69 2.15
CA GLU A 37 -21.55 10.02 3.45
C GLU A 37 -20.45 8.97 3.63
N MET A 38 -19.92 8.39 2.54
CA MET A 38 -18.86 7.38 2.57
C MET A 38 -17.45 7.96 2.34
N ARG A 39 -17.33 9.21 1.87
CA ARG A 39 -16.04 9.80 1.48
C ARG A 39 -15.05 9.88 2.64
N ALA A 40 -15.51 10.24 3.83
CA ALA A 40 -14.66 10.30 5.02
C ALA A 40 -14.07 8.93 5.38
N THR A 41 -14.90 7.87 5.35
CA THR A 41 -14.46 6.49 5.60
C THR A 41 -13.47 6.00 4.55
N ARG A 42 -13.71 6.31 3.28
CA ARG A 42 -12.78 6.04 2.17
C ARG A 42 -11.43 6.74 2.38
N ASP A 43 -11.43 7.99 2.80
CA ASP A 43 -10.18 8.74 2.99
C ASP A 43 -9.37 8.18 4.18
N LEU A 44 -10.05 7.67 5.21
CA LEU A 44 -9.40 6.91 6.29
C LEU A 44 -8.82 5.58 5.80
N LEU A 45 -9.52 4.84 4.93
CA LEU A 45 -9.00 3.62 4.26
C LEU A 45 -7.74 3.93 3.44
N ARG A 46 -7.71 5.06 2.74
CA ARG A 46 -6.51 5.51 2.01
C ARG A 46 -5.37 5.86 2.95
N ARG A 47 -5.65 6.50 4.09
CA ARG A 47 -4.63 6.74 5.12
C ARG A 47 -4.02 5.44 5.64
N ARG A 48 -4.84 4.41 5.88
CA ARG A 48 -4.36 3.07 6.23
C ARG A 48 -3.44 2.49 5.16
N MET A 49 -3.81 2.61 3.88
CA MET A 49 -2.99 2.14 2.76
C MET A 49 -1.61 2.81 2.74
N HIS A 50 -1.54 4.13 2.94
CA HIS A 50 -0.26 4.85 3.01
C HIS A 50 0.62 4.36 4.16
N LEU A 51 0.06 4.20 5.36
CA LEU A 51 0.79 3.65 6.51
C LEU A 51 1.30 2.23 6.24
N MET A 52 0.49 1.37 5.62
CA MET A 52 0.91 0.02 5.22
C MET A 52 2.05 0.05 4.20
N HIS A 53 2.02 0.98 3.23
CA HIS A 53 3.10 1.14 2.26
C HIS A 53 4.40 1.60 2.90
N THR A 54 4.34 2.60 3.80
CA THR A 54 5.53 3.07 4.55
C THR A 54 6.15 1.92 5.34
N ARG A 55 5.32 1.20 6.11
CA ARG A 55 5.75 0.01 6.86
C ARG A 55 6.40 -1.06 5.98
N ALA A 56 5.80 -1.35 4.82
CA ALA A 56 6.34 -2.33 3.89
C ALA A 56 7.69 -1.88 3.29
N ALA A 57 7.82 -0.60 2.95
CA ALA A 57 9.06 -0.03 2.45
C ALA A 57 10.20 -0.13 3.48
N LEU A 58 9.91 0.12 4.77
CA LEU A 58 10.89 -0.04 5.85
C LEU A 58 11.32 -1.49 6.03
N LEU A 59 10.39 -2.45 5.97
CA LEU A 59 10.72 -3.88 6.02
C LEU A 59 11.59 -4.30 4.83
N ALA A 60 11.24 -3.85 3.63
CA ALA A 60 12.02 -4.11 2.42
C ALA A 60 13.42 -3.48 2.50
N HIS A 61 13.55 -2.28 3.10
CA HIS A 61 14.84 -1.65 3.34
C HIS A 61 15.74 -2.54 4.20
N ILE A 62 15.24 -3.07 5.33
CA ILE A 62 16.02 -3.95 6.20
C ILE A 62 16.50 -5.20 5.45
N GLN A 63 15.61 -5.84 4.67
CA GLN A 63 15.97 -7.01 3.87
C GLN A 63 17.01 -6.68 2.80
N LYS A 64 16.85 -5.54 2.14
CA LYS A 64 17.80 -5.05 1.13
C LYS A 64 19.18 -4.81 1.75
N THR A 65 19.25 -4.16 2.89
CA THR A 65 20.53 -3.88 3.57
C THR A 65 21.20 -5.18 4.02
N ASN A 66 20.46 -6.16 4.53
CA ASN A 66 21.01 -7.49 4.84
C ASN A 66 21.63 -8.16 3.60
N SER A 67 20.99 -8.03 2.44
CA SER A 67 21.52 -8.55 1.18
C SER A 67 22.74 -7.76 0.68
N GLN A 68 22.77 -6.44 0.84
CA GLN A 68 23.89 -5.59 0.43
C GLN A 68 25.17 -5.91 1.21
N ASP A 69 25.02 -6.22 2.49
CA ASP A 69 26.13 -6.60 3.37
C ASP A 69 26.50 -8.09 3.24
N ASN A 70 25.90 -8.83 2.30
CA ASN A 70 26.09 -10.26 2.08
C ASN A 70 25.91 -11.12 3.34
N LEU A 71 25.01 -10.70 4.24
CA LEU A 71 24.73 -11.43 5.48
C LEU A 71 23.79 -12.62 5.21
N PRO A 72 23.85 -13.69 6.04
CA PRO A 72 22.88 -14.78 5.98
C PRO A 72 21.45 -14.26 6.08
N GLU A 73 20.51 -15.01 5.50
CA GLU A 73 19.10 -14.64 5.53
C GLU A 73 18.61 -14.39 6.97
N ILE A 74 17.75 -13.38 7.09
CA ILE A 74 16.99 -13.15 8.31
C ILE A 74 15.90 -14.23 8.32
N GLY A 75 16.23 -15.42 8.83
CA GLY A 75 15.41 -16.64 8.78
C GLY A 75 14.04 -16.58 9.47
N THR A 76 13.57 -15.38 9.83
CA THR A 76 12.27 -15.13 10.46
C THR A 76 11.53 -14.02 9.71
N LYS A 77 10.20 -14.12 9.66
CA LYS A 77 9.36 -13.11 9.00
C LYS A 77 9.33 -11.81 9.83
N LEU A 78 10.09 -10.80 9.40
CA LEU A 78 10.14 -9.46 10.03
C LEU A 78 8.79 -8.74 10.08
N ALA A 79 7.80 -9.16 9.30
CA ALA A 79 6.44 -8.67 9.39
C ALA A 79 5.85 -8.87 10.81
N SER A 80 6.25 -9.92 11.53
CA SER A 80 5.86 -10.17 12.92
C SER A 80 6.74 -9.36 13.87
N LYS A 81 6.11 -8.66 14.83
CA LYS A 81 6.81 -7.87 15.85
C LYS A 81 7.80 -8.72 16.68
N ALA A 82 7.43 -9.97 16.99
CA ALA A 82 8.25 -10.87 17.78
C ALA A 82 9.62 -11.19 17.15
N HIS A 83 9.72 -11.10 15.82
CA HIS A 83 10.91 -11.50 15.08
C HIS A 83 11.91 -10.35 14.85
N ARG A 84 11.62 -9.14 15.33
CA ARG A 84 12.41 -7.94 15.04
C ARG A 84 13.49 -7.67 16.09
N GLN A 85 13.43 -8.33 17.24
CA GLN A 85 14.41 -8.15 18.30
C GLN A 85 15.79 -8.65 17.84
N GLY A 86 16.84 -7.88 18.13
CA GLY A 86 18.22 -8.24 17.78
C GLY A 86 18.58 -8.11 16.29
N VAL A 87 17.66 -7.68 15.42
CA VAL A 87 17.93 -7.55 13.98
C VAL A 87 19.03 -6.52 13.69
N ALA A 88 19.03 -5.38 14.38
CA ALA A 88 20.07 -4.36 14.21
C ALA A 88 21.46 -4.86 14.59
N ALA A 89 21.60 -5.69 15.63
CA ALA A 89 22.88 -6.20 16.12
C ALA A 89 23.56 -7.19 15.15
N ARG A 90 22.87 -7.62 14.09
CA ARG A 90 23.44 -8.49 13.03
C ARG A 90 24.41 -7.75 12.12
N PHE A 91 24.29 -6.43 12.03
CA PHE A 91 25.09 -5.60 11.13
C PHE A 91 26.40 -5.20 11.82
N PRO A 92 27.56 -5.34 11.16
CA PRO A 92 28.85 -5.06 11.80
C PRO A 92 29.10 -3.56 11.98
N GLU A 93 28.66 -2.74 11.04
CA GLU A 93 28.92 -1.30 11.00
C GLU A 93 27.92 -0.53 11.89
N PRO A 94 28.37 0.23 12.92
CA PRO A 94 27.47 0.96 13.82
C PRO A 94 26.52 1.93 13.12
N ALA A 95 26.95 2.57 12.03
CA ALA A 95 26.08 3.45 11.26
C ALA A 95 24.90 2.69 10.62
N VAL A 96 25.16 1.48 10.12
CA VAL A 96 24.12 0.59 9.56
C VAL A 96 23.19 0.11 10.67
N GLN A 97 23.73 -0.31 11.82
CA GLN A 97 22.91 -0.66 12.99
C GLN A 97 21.94 0.47 13.33
N LYS A 98 22.43 1.72 13.36
CA LYS A 98 21.60 2.87 13.67
C LYS A 98 20.48 3.10 12.66
N SER A 99 20.78 2.96 11.37
CA SER A 99 19.76 3.04 10.31
C SER A 99 18.66 1.98 10.47
N ILE A 100 19.05 0.75 10.82
CA ILE A 100 18.11 -0.36 11.04
C ILE A 100 17.28 -0.13 12.32
N GLU A 101 17.88 0.36 13.40
CA GLU A 101 17.13 0.75 14.61
C GLU A 101 16.04 1.79 14.31
N VAL A 102 16.38 2.82 13.52
CA VAL A 102 15.41 3.85 13.11
C VAL A 102 14.27 3.22 12.30
N ALA A 103 14.58 2.34 11.34
CA ALA A 103 13.56 1.64 10.57
C ALA A 103 12.65 0.79 11.47
N LEU A 104 13.21 0.06 12.43
CA LEU A 104 12.45 -0.75 13.38
C LEU A 104 11.54 0.10 14.29
N ALA A 105 12.03 1.26 14.76
CA ALA A 105 11.24 2.19 15.57
C ALA A 105 10.06 2.76 14.78
N LEU A 106 10.28 3.17 13.53
CA LEU A 106 9.23 3.64 12.64
C LEU A 106 8.19 2.55 12.35
N ILE A 107 8.62 1.31 12.08
CA ILE A 107 7.69 0.18 11.90
C ILE A 107 6.84 -0.03 13.16
N ALA A 108 7.43 0.07 14.35
CA ALA A 108 6.69 -0.11 15.60
C ALA A 108 5.66 1.01 15.83
N HIS A 109 5.99 2.24 15.43
CA HIS A 109 5.05 3.37 15.45
C HIS A 109 3.92 3.18 14.43
N ASP A 110 4.25 2.81 13.19
CA ASP A 110 3.27 2.51 12.14
C ASP A 110 2.35 1.36 12.56
N ASP A 111 2.85 0.30 13.19
CA ASP A 111 2.04 -0.80 13.73
C ASP A 111 1.01 -0.31 14.77
N TYR A 112 1.33 0.71 15.56
CA TYR A 112 0.38 1.33 16.49
C TYR A 112 -0.68 2.14 15.74
N LEU A 113 -0.25 3.05 14.84
CA LEU A 113 -1.16 3.89 14.07
C LEU A 113 -2.12 3.07 13.20
N LEU A 114 -1.61 1.98 12.59
CA LEU A 114 -2.42 1.08 11.78
C LEU A 114 -3.53 0.42 12.59
N ARG A 115 -3.24 -0.04 13.80
CA ARG A 115 -4.25 -0.64 14.68
C ARG A 115 -5.32 0.38 15.09
N ASP A 116 -4.92 1.61 15.41
CA ASP A 116 -5.85 2.67 15.77
C ASP A 116 -6.79 3.03 14.59
N VAL A 117 -6.20 3.25 13.41
CA VAL A 117 -6.95 3.52 12.18
C VAL A 117 -7.87 2.35 11.82
N GLU A 118 -7.41 1.10 11.93
CA GLU A 118 -8.23 -0.09 11.69
C GLU A 118 -9.40 -0.20 12.67
N LEU A 119 -9.18 0.10 13.95
CA LEU A 119 -10.25 0.12 14.95
C LEU A 119 -11.30 1.18 14.61
N CYS A 120 -10.87 2.37 14.18
CA CYS A 120 -11.77 3.43 13.74
C CYS A 120 -12.58 3.01 12.50
N ILE A 121 -11.91 2.45 11.48
CA ILE A 121 -12.56 1.91 10.27
C ILE A 121 -13.59 0.84 10.64
N LEU A 122 -13.29 -0.10 11.53
CA LEU A 122 -14.24 -1.15 11.92
C LEU A 122 -15.49 -0.61 12.61
N LYS A 123 -15.38 0.53 13.31
CA LYS A 123 -16.53 1.20 13.95
C LYS A 123 -17.38 1.97 12.95
N THR A 124 -16.75 2.67 12.00
CA THR A 124 -17.46 3.51 11.02
C THR A 124 -17.98 2.71 9.83
N ALA A 125 -17.27 1.68 9.37
CA ALA A 125 -17.68 0.82 8.26
C ALA A 125 -18.99 0.06 8.54
N LYS A 126 -19.25 -0.32 9.79
CA LYS A 126 -20.49 -1.01 10.21
C LYS A 126 -21.75 -0.16 10.03
N GLN A 127 -21.63 1.17 9.95
CA GLN A 127 -22.75 2.08 9.72
C GLN A 127 -23.19 2.10 8.25
N HIS A 128 -22.32 1.66 7.35
CA HIS A 128 -22.59 1.56 5.92
C HIS A 128 -23.01 0.12 5.60
N ALA A 129 -24.22 -0.29 5.97
CA ALA A 129 -24.74 -1.62 5.67
C ALA A 129 -24.71 -1.88 4.14
N GLY A 130 -24.02 -2.95 3.74
CA GLY A 130 -23.76 -3.35 2.36
C GLY A 130 -24.96 -3.95 1.62
N ASN A 131 -26.04 -3.18 1.45
CA ASN A 131 -27.06 -3.49 0.44
C ASN A 131 -26.85 -2.60 -0.77
N THR A 132 -25.77 -2.84 -1.51
CA THR A 132 -25.72 -2.46 -2.93
C THR A 132 -24.75 -3.40 -3.63
N LEU A 133 -25.27 -4.56 -4.01
CA LEU A 133 -25.27 -5.13 -5.37
C LEU A 133 -26.02 -6.46 -5.34
#